data_AF-A0A1H2Z5B3-F1
#
_entry.id   AF-A0A1H2Z5B3-F1
#
_cell.length_a   1.000
_cell.length_b   1.000
_cell.length_c   1.000
_cell.angle_alpha   90.00
_cell.angle_beta   90.00
_cell.angle_gamma   90.00
#
_symmetry.space_group_name_H-M   'P 1'
#
loop_
_entity.id
_entity.type
_entity.pdbx_description
1 polymer ?
#
loop_
_entity_poly.entity_id
_entity_poly.type
_entity_poly.pdbx_seq_one_letter_code
_entity_poly.pdbx_strand_id
1 'polypeptide(L)'
;MTTDDSQPGGGTSKVDAVIQKYDLVGMGAELESRWVGDEGEEQSTRDLADYFNQSVLESAIEGTDAPTLSGDIQQVYQSLSEDDADAPIIRSRLEQSGVDIESVMADFISHQTVYRYLTNDRGAVRPEQTPGERKKSAIDRIQRLRGRTTAVTRQTIESLEKNDAISAGEFNIINELQVLCEDCGRSYDIVAFLEQDGCDCQSA
;
A
#
# COMPACT_ATOMS: atom_id res chain seq x y z
N MET A 1 -1.98 38.64 25.37
CA MET A 1 -0.53 38.59 25.64
C MET A 1 -0.24 37.15 26.02
N THR A 2 -0.01 36.30 25.01
CA THR A 2 1.31 35.81 24.55
C THR A 2 1.87 34.82 25.57
N THR A 3 2.12 33.55 25.24
CA THR A 3 2.91 33.01 24.10
C THR A 3 2.36 31.60 23.74
N ASP A 4 1.81 31.35 22.55
CA ASP A 4 2.50 30.82 21.36
C ASP A 4 3.88 30.20 21.63
N ASP A 5 3.93 28.87 21.66
CA ASP A 5 5.15 28.07 21.57
C ASP A 5 5.08 27.26 20.27
N SER A 6 5.11 28.00 19.16
CA SER A 6 5.43 27.46 17.84
C SER A 6 6.94 27.31 17.76
N GLN A 7 7.45 26.08 17.92
CA GLN A 7 8.87 25.78 17.73
C GLN A 7 9.02 24.86 16.51
N PRO A 8 9.67 25.31 15.40
CA PRO A 8 9.94 24.45 14.25
C PRO A 8 11.10 23.53 14.60
N GLY A 9 10.80 22.24 14.79
CA GLY A 9 11.76 21.24 15.26
C GLY A 9 12.74 20.80 14.18
N GLY A 10 13.95 21.37 14.18
CA GLY A 10 15.09 20.97 13.34
C GLY A 10 15.78 19.66 13.78
N GLY A 11 15.02 18.56 13.87
CA GLY A 11 15.57 17.21 13.93
C GLY A 11 15.44 16.54 12.57
N THR A 12 16.51 15.97 12.02
CA THR A 12 16.45 15.17 10.78
C THR A 12 15.49 14.00 10.99
N SER A 13 14.48 13.87 10.12
CA SER A 13 13.51 12.79 10.20
C SER A 13 14.19 11.43 10.04
N LYS A 14 13.55 10.33 10.49
CA LYS A 14 14.07 8.97 10.20
C LYS A 14 14.29 8.79 8.69
N VAL A 15 13.40 9.33 7.86
CA VAL A 15 13.50 9.22 6.40
C VAL A 15 14.75 9.94 5.89
N ASP A 16 15.01 11.18 6.32
CA ASP A 16 16.22 11.91 5.90
C ASP A 16 17.51 11.22 6.39
N ALA A 17 17.49 10.68 7.62
CA ALA A 17 18.62 9.93 8.16
C ALA A 17 18.93 8.67 7.34
N VAL A 18 17.90 7.93 6.93
CA VAL A 18 18.04 6.73 6.09
C VAL A 18 18.44 7.10 4.65
N ILE A 19 17.87 8.16 4.08
CA ILE A 19 18.29 8.70 2.77
C ILE A 19 19.78 9.00 2.78
N GLN A 20 20.28 9.65 3.83
CA GLN A 20 21.70 9.97 3.96
C GLN A 20 22.55 8.71 4.14
N LYS A 21 22.09 7.74 4.95
CA LYS A 21 22.83 6.49 5.22
C LYS A 21 23.04 5.66 3.95
N TYR A 22 22.05 5.62 3.06
CA TYR A 22 22.05 4.79 1.85
C TYR A 22 22.28 5.57 0.55
N ASP A 23 22.72 6.82 0.65
CA ASP A 23 22.99 7.73 -0.49
C ASP A 23 21.81 7.83 -1.49
N LEU A 24 20.57 7.81 -0.99
CA LEU A 24 19.34 7.85 -1.79
C LEU A 24 18.99 9.29 -2.20
N VAL A 25 19.94 9.98 -2.82
CA VAL A 25 19.81 11.40 -3.18
C VAL A 25 18.58 11.61 -4.07
N GLY A 26 17.74 12.58 -3.69
CA GLY A 26 16.50 12.90 -4.42
C GLY A 26 15.28 12.07 -4.01
N MET A 27 15.45 10.99 -3.25
CA MET A 27 14.35 10.11 -2.83
C MET A 27 13.21 10.84 -2.13
N GLY A 28 13.52 11.85 -1.30
CA GLY A 28 12.48 12.65 -0.65
C GLY A 28 11.56 13.39 -1.65
N ALA A 29 12.13 13.93 -2.73
CA ALA A 29 11.36 14.60 -3.78
C ALA A 29 10.62 13.58 -4.67
N GLU A 30 11.23 12.43 -4.92
CA GLU A 30 10.58 11.32 -5.64
C GLU A 30 9.34 10.81 -4.89
N LEU A 31 9.44 10.61 -3.57
CA LEU A 31 8.31 10.20 -2.74
C LEU A 31 7.17 11.24 -2.77
N GLU A 32 7.51 12.52 -2.79
CA GLU A 32 6.55 13.63 -2.91
C GLU A 32 5.85 13.63 -4.27
N SER A 33 6.62 13.58 -5.37
CA SER A 33 6.09 13.52 -6.74
C SER A 33 5.12 12.34 -6.91
N ARG A 34 5.52 11.14 -6.48
CA ARG A 34 4.67 9.93 -6.55
C ARG A 34 3.43 9.99 -5.66
N TRP A 35 3.51 10.67 -4.51
CA TRP A 35 2.38 10.78 -3.60
C TRP A 35 1.31 11.76 -4.11
N VAL A 36 1.75 12.87 -4.69
CA VAL A 36 0.89 13.91 -5.29
C VAL A 36 0.38 13.49 -6.67
N GLY A 37 1.15 12.65 -7.38
CA GLY A 37 0.81 12.21 -8.74
C GLY A 37 1.19 13.22 -9.82
N ASP A 38 2.12 14.13 -9.56
CA ASP A 38 2.52 15.18 -10.52
C ASP A 38 3.14 14.61 -11.81
N GLU A 39 3.76 13.43 -11.72
CA GLU A 39 4.46 12.77 -12.84
C GLU A 39 3.86 11.41 -13.23
N GLY A 40 2.69 11.04 -12.69
CA GLY A 40 2.07 9.73 -12.94
C GLY A 40 0.85 9.42 -12.07
N GLU A 41 0.56 8.13 -11.87
CA GLU A 41 -0.52 7.73 -10.96
C GLU A 41 -0.16 7.99 -9.50
N GLU A 42 -1.12 8.52 -8.73
CA GLU A 42 -0.92 8.76 -7.30
C GLU A 42 -0.69 7.45 -6.54
N GLN A 43 0.39 7.36 -5.78
CA GLN A 43 0.70 6.18 -4.96
C GLN A 43 0.21 6.33 -3.52
N SER A 44 -0.15 5.21 -2.89
CA SER A 44 -0.49 5.20 -1.47
C SER A 44 0.78 5.28 -0.62
N THR A 45 0.68 5.76 0.62
CA THR A 45 1.84 5.78 1.54
C THR A 45 2.37 4.38 1.87
N ARG A 46 1.57 3.34 1.62
CA ARG A 46 2.01 1.95 1.72
C ARG A 46 2.92 1.57 0.56
N ASP A 47 2.48 1.84 -0.67
CA ASP A 47 3.28 1.58 -1.87
C ASP A 47 4.60 2.37 -1.83
N LEU A 48 4.55 3.61 -1.33
CA LEU A 48 5.73 4.45 -1.14
C LEU A 48 6.68 3.94 -0.06
N ALA A 49 6.17 3.33 1.02
CA ALA A 49 7.01 2.70 2.03
C ALA A 49 7.70 1.46 1.45
N ASP A 50 6.97 0.64 0.68
CA ASP A 50 7.52 -0.53 0.03
C ASP A 50 8.58 -0.13 -1.01
N TYR A 51 8.32 0.89 -1.82
CA TYR A 51 9.28 1.46 -2.76
C TYR A 51 10.55 1.97 -2.05
N PHE A 52 10.40 2.77 -1.00
CA PHE A 52 11.53 3.28 -0.23
C PHE A 52 12.38 2.15 0.37
N ASN A 53 11.73 1.18 1.02
CA ASN A 53 12.42 0.06 1.67
C ASN A 53 13.14 -0.84 0.65
N GLN A 54 12.55 -1.03 -0.54
CA GLN A 54 13.22 -1.73 -1.65
C GLN A 54 14.48 -0.98 -2.10
N SER A 55 14.44 0.35 -2.26
CA SER A 55 15.62 1.14 -2.61
C SER A 55 16.70 1.12 -1.52
N VAL A 56 16.31 1.09 -0.24
CA VAL A 56 17.25 0.90 0.87
C VAL A 56 17.93 -0.47 0.78
N LEU A 57 17.17 -1.53 0.52
CA LEU A 57 17.70 -2.87 0.37
C LEU A 57 18.60 -3.00 -0.86
N GLU A 58 18.22 -2.36 -1.98
CA GLU A 58 19.00 -2.33 -3.21
C GLU A 58 20.35 -1.67 -2.99
N SER A 59 20.36 -0.46 -2.41
CA SER A 59 21.59 0.28 -2.05
C SER A 59 22.48 -0.53 -1.09
N ALA A 60 21.89 -1.29 -0.16
CA ALA A 60 22.66 -2.16 0.73
C ALA A 60 23.34 -3.35 0.01
N ILE A 61 22.78 -3.81 -1.11
CA ILE A 61 23.29 -4.92 -1.91
C ILE A 61 24.28 -4.41 -2.97
N GLU A 62 24.11 -3.18 -3.45
CA GLU A 62 25.01 -2.56 -4.43
C GLU A 62 26.47 -2.58 -3.95
N GLY A 63 27.37 -3.03 -4.83
CA GLY A 63 28.80 -3.14 -4.52
C GLY A 63 29.22 -4.39 -3.73
N THR A 64 28.30 -5.30 -3.43
CA THR A 64 28.60 -6.63 -2.84
C THR A 64 28.70 -7.74 -3.89
N ASP A 65 29.24 -8.90 -3.51
CA ASP A 65 29.32 -10.11 -4.35
C ASP A 65 27.95 -10.84 -4.53
N ALA A 66 26.82 -10.15 -4.26
CA ALA A 66 25.46 -10.65 -4.42
C ALA A 66 24.64 -10.06 -5.60
N PRO A 67 25.19 -9.85 -6.82
CA PRO A 67 24.47 -9.21 -7.91
C PRO A 67 23.26 -10.00 -8.46
N THR A 68 23.10 -11.28 -8.11
CA THR A 68 21.89 -12.04 -8.51
C THR A 68 20.67 -11.74 -7.64
N LEU A 69 20.84 -11.11 -6.47
CA LEU A 69 19.72 -10.78 -5.58
C LEU A 69 19.11 -9.40 -5.89
N SER A 70 19.86 -8.50 -6.54
CA SER A 70 19.34 -7.18 -6.94
C SER A 70 18.31 -7.28 -8.07
N GLY A 71 18.42 -8.26 -8.96
CA GLY A 71 17.45 -8.48 -10.05
C GLY A 71 16.03 -8.82 -9.57
N ASP A 72 15.89 -9.36 -8.35
CA ASP A 72 14.62 -9.79 -7.75
C ASP A 72 14.30 -9.01 -6.46
N ILE A 73 14.73 -7.74 -6.37
CA ILE A 73 14.66 -6.93 -5.14
C ILE A 73 13.26 -6.90 -4.50
N GLN A 74 12.21 -6.84 -5.33
CA GLN A 74 10.83 -6.84 -4.88
C GLN A 74 10.47 -8.15 -4.15
N GLN A 75 10.87 -9.29 -4.71
CA GLN A 75 10.60 -10.60 -4.12
C GLN A 75 11.41 -10.80 -2.84
N VAL A 76 12.70 -10.39 -2.86
CA VAL A 76 13.57 -10.44 -1.69
C VAL A 76 13.00 -9.59 -0.55
N TYR A 77 12.60 -8.34 -0.83
CA TYR A 77 11.98 -7.46 0.16
C TYR A 77 10.69 -8.04 0.70
N GLN A 78 9.83 -8.60 -0.15
CA GLN A 78 8.56 -9.18 0.26
C GLN A 78 8.78 -10.36 1.21
N SER A 79 9.64 -11.31 0.84
CA SER A 79 9.95 -12.47 1.69
C SER A 79 10.52 -12.05 3.05
N LEU A 80 11.43 -11.07 3.07
CA LEU A 80 11.98 -10.54 4.33
C LEU A 80 10.95 -9.80 5.19
N SER A 81 10.05 -9.03 4.56
CA SER A 81 9.04 -8.24 5.27
C SER A 81 7.87 -9.08 5.79
N GLU A 82 7.51 -10.14 5.06
CA GLU A 82 6.47 -11.09 5.44
C GLU A 82 6.99 -12.22 6.33
N ASP A 83 8.32 -12.35 6.48
CA ASP A 83 9.01 -13.42 7.20
C ASP A 83 8.51 -14.81 6.75
N ASP A 84 8.50 -15.01 5.43
CA ASP A 84 7.99 -16.23 4.81
C ASP A 84 8.99 -17.41 4.86
N ALA A 85 8.69 -18.49 4.15
CA ALA A 85 9.52 -19.70 4.12
C ALA A 85 10.92 -19.48 3.51
N ASP A 86 11.08 -18.49 2.63
CA ASP A 86 12.33 -18.19 1.95
C ASP A 86 13.18 -17.17 2.73
N ALA A 87 12.58 -16.42 3.67
CA ALA A 87 13.26 -15.40 4.47
C ALA A 87 14.56 -15.88 5.15
N PRO A 88 14.64 -17.07 5.80
CA PRO A 88 15.89 -17.53 6.41
C PRO A 88 17.02 -17.77 5.40
N ILE A 89 16.68 -18.27 4.20
CA ILE A 89 17.63 -18.54 3.13
C ILE A 89 18.17 -17.22 2.57
N ILE A 90 17.26 -16.26 2.35
CA ILE A 90 17.61 -14.93 1.87
C ILE A 90 18.52 -14.20 2.86
N ARG A 91 18.17 -14.17 4.16
CA ARG A 91 19.00 -13.54 5.21
C ARG A 91 20.42 -14.12 5.21
N SER A 92 20.55 -15.45 5.25
CA SER A 92 21.86 -16.09 5.27
C SER A 92 22.70 -15.75 4.04
N ARG A 93 22.07 -15.62 2.86
CA ARG A 93 22.78 -15.28 1.62
C ARG A 93 23.27 -13.83 1.62
N LEU A 94 22.45 -12.91 2.11
CA LEU A 94 22.82 -11.48 2.25
C LEU A 94 23.97 -11.32 3.24
N GLU A 95 23.91 -11.97 4.40
CA GLU A 95 24.97 -11.96 5.41
C GLU A 95 26.29 -12.53 4.87
N GLN A 96 26.24 -13.65 4.14
CA GLN A 96 27.42 -14.23 3.48
C GLN A 96 28.06 -13.31 2.44
N SER A 97 27.26 -12.39 1.88
CA SER A 97 27.71 -11.41 0.90
C SER A 97 28.19 -10.10 1.54
N GLY A 98 28.25 -10.05 2.89
CA GLY A 98 28.73 -8.90 3.65
C GLY A 98 27.66 -7.86 3.99
N VAL A 99 26.38 -8.14 3.72
CA VAL A 99 25.26 -7.25 4.06
C VAL A 99 24.79 -7.52 5.49
N ASP A 100 24.85 -6.51 6.35
CA ASP A 100 24.22 -6.54 7.69
C ASP A 100 22.70 -6.34 7.54
N ILE A 101 22.00 -7.44 7.21
CA ILE A 101 20.58 -7.40 6.88
C ILE A 101 19.69 -6.95 8.06
N GLU A 102 20.06 -7.28 9.30
CA GLU A 102 19.32 -6.85 10.48
C GLU A 102 19.37 -5.32 10.64
N SER A 103 20.53 -4.71 10.39
CA SER A 103 20.69 -3.26 10.36
C SER A 103 19.88 -2.60 9.24
N VAL A 104 19.86 -3.21 8.05
CA VAL A 104 19.06 -2.74 6.91
C VAL A 104 17.56 -2.79 7.21
N MET A 105 17.07 -3.91 7.76
CA MET A 105 15.66 -4.06 8.12
C MET A 105 15.24 -3.09 9.24
N ALA A 106 16.13 -2.76 10.17
CA ALA A 106 15.86 -1.76 11.22
C ALA A 106 15.63 -0.34 10.65
N ASP A 107 16.21 -0.05 9.48
CA ASP A 107 16.04 1.22 8.79
C ASP A 107 14.78 1.32 7.94
N PHE A 108 14.11 0.20 7.69
CA PHE A 108 12.83 0.21 7.00
C PHE A 108 11.83 1.13 7.71
N ILE A 109 11.00 1.78 6.90
CA ILE A 109 9.99 2.72 7.34
C ILE A 109 8.60 2.15 7.08
N SER A 110 7.66 2.54 7.94
CA SER A 110 6.26 2.20 7.77
C SER A 110 5.55 3.26 6.92
N HIS A 111 4.39 2.89 6.38
CA HIS A 111 3.49 3.82 5.69
C HIS A 111 3.14 5.06 6.55
N GLN A 112 3.04 4.89 7.88
CA GLN A 112 2.77 6.01 8.78
C GLN A 112 3.98 6.96 8.89
N THR A 113 5.20 6.43 8.83
CA THR A 113 6.43 7.23 8.79
C THR A 113 6.50 8.03 7.49
N VAL A 114 6.16 7.40 6.34
CA VAL A 114 6.08 8.09 5.04
C VAL A 114 5.03 9.20 5.07
N TYR A 115 3.82 8.90 5.56
CA TYR A 115 2.75 9.91 5.67
C TYR A 115 3.20 11.14 6.46
N ARG A 116 3.81 10.92 7.64
CA ARG A 116 4.30 12.00 8.48
C ARG A 116 5.42 12.78 7.79
N TYR A 117 6.36 12.09 7.15
CA TYR A 117 7.45 12.74 6.42
C TYR A 117 6.93 13.67 5.31
N LEU A 118 6.01 13.18 4.49
CA LEU A 118 5.43 13.96 3.40
C LEU A 118 4.64 15.17 3.91
N THR A 119 3.79 14.97 4.92
CA THR A 119 2.90 16.04 5.40
C THR A 119 3.58 17.04 6.33
N ASN A 120 4.40 16.57 7.28
CA ASN A 120 4.99 17.43 8.32
C ASN A 120 6.37 17.96 7.93
N ASP A 121 7.21 17.13 7.31
CA ASP A 121 8.61 17.48 7.07
C ASP A 121 8.77 18.14 5.70
N ARG A 122 8.04 17.64 4.69
CA ARG A 122 8.05 18.20 3.33
C ARG A 122 6.91 19.18 3.05
N GLY A 123 5.88 19.22 3.89
CA GLY A 123 4.73 20.11 3.69
C GLY A 123 3.93 19.79 2.43
N ALA A 124 4.08 18.57 1.89
CA ALA A 124 3.37 18.15 0.71
C ALA A 124 1.88 18.04 1.04
N VAL A 125 1.04 18.42 0.08
CA VAL A 125 -0.41 18.35 0.20
C VAL A 125 -0.93 17.60 -1.00
N ARG A 126 -1.69 16.52 -0.75
CA ARG A 126 -2.37 15.81 -1.82
C ARG A 126 -3.42 16.73 -2.45
N PRO A 127 -3.53 16.81 -3.78
CA PRO A 127 -4.56 17.61 -4.43
C PRO A 127 -5.93 17.15 -3.94
N GLU A 128 -6.84 18.10 -3.70
CA GLU A 128 -8.21 17.72 -3.40
C GLU A 128 -8.80 17.01 -4.61
N GLN A 129 -9.12 15.71 -4.45
CA GLN A 129 -9.86 14.98 -5.47
C GLN A 129 -11.17 15.69 -5.78
N THR A 130 -11.48 15.87 -7.06
CA THR A 130 -12.79 16.33 -7.50
C THR A 130 -13.88 15.37 -7.03
N PRO A 131 -15.15 15.81 -6.92
CA PRO A 131 -16.26 14.93 -6.58
C PRO A 131 -16.33 13.67 -7.47
N GLY A 132 -16.04 13.81 -8.76
CA GLY A 132 -15.99 12.69 -9.71
C GLY A 132 -14.87 11.68 -9.42
N GLU A 133 -13.66 12.16 -9.09
CA GLU A 133 -12.52 11.30 -8.75
C GLU A 133 -12.72 10.59 -7.40
N ARG A 134 -13.32 11.27 -6.42
CA ARG A 134 -13.71 10.65 -5.14
C ARG A 134 -14.72 9.52 -5.37
N LYS A 135 -15.71 9.76 -6.23
CA LYS A 135 -16.74 8.79 -6.59
C LYS A 135 -16.14 7.57 -7.28
N LYS A 136 -15.29 7.77 -8.29
CA LYS A 136 -14.57 6.71 -8.98
C LYS A 136 -13.71 5.88 -8.01
N SER A 137 -12.93 6.55 -7.16
CA SER A 137 -12.10 5.90 -6.14
C SER A 137 -12.94 5.04 -5.16
N ALA A 138 -14.13 5.52 -4.78
CA ALA A 138 -15.05 4.76 -3.94
C ALA A 138 -15.58 3.50 -4.65
N ILE A 139 -15.96 3.62 -5.93
CA ILE A 139 -16.39 2.48 -6.77
C ILE A 139 -15.27 1.44 -6.87
N ASP A 140 -14.05 1.86 -7.21
CA ASP A 140 -12.89 0.97 -7.36
C ASP A 140 -12.56 0.23 -6.05
N ARG A 141 -12.70 0.92 -4.91
CA ARG A 141 -12.54 0.31 -3.58
C ARG A 141 -13.58 -0.77 -3.31
N ILE A 142 -14.85 -0.52 -3.63
CA ILE A 142 -15.94 -1.48 -3.42
C ILE A 142 -15.76 -2.72 -4.32
N GLN A 143 -15.38 -2.52 -5.58
CA GLN A 143 -15.11 -3.62 -6.51
C GLN A 143 -13.94 -4.49 -6.06
N ARG A 144 -12.84 -3.88 -5.58
CA ARG A 144 -11.71 -4.63 -5.00
C ARG A 144 -12.12 -5.48 -3.80
N LEU A 145 -12.94 -4.93 -2.90
CA LEU A 145 -13.47 -5.69 -1.77
C LEU A 145 -14.35 -6.85 -2.23
N ARG A 146 -15.24 -6.63 -3.22
CA ARG A 146 -16.08 -7.69 -3.81
C ARG A 146 -15.22 -8.83 -4.35
N GLY A 147 -14.19 -8.51 -5.14
CA GLY A 147 -13.25 -9.49 -5.69
C GLY A 147 -12.50 -10.26 -4.60
N ARG A 148 -12.00 -9.58 -3.57
CA ARG A 148 -11.30 -10.22 -2.45
C ARG A 148 -12.21 -11.11 -1.64
N THR A 149 -13.44 -10.69 -1.33
CA THR A 149 -14.43 -11.52 -0.65
C THR A 149 -14.71 -12.78 -1.46
N THR A 150 -14.94 -12.64 -2.77
CA THR A 150 -15.13 -13.78 -3.67
C THR A 150 -13.95 -14.75 -3.66
N ALA A 151 -12.72 -14.24 -3.72
CA ALA A 151 -11.52 -15.06 -3.69
C ALA A 151 -11.36 -15.82 -2.36
N VAL A 152 -11.51 -15.12 -1.24
CA VAL A 152 -11.39 -15.72 0.11
C VAL A 152 -12.48 -16.76 0.35
N THR A 153 -13.73 -16.48 -0.03
CA THR A 153 -14.83 -17.45 0.07
C THR A 153 -14.55 -18.69 -0.78
N ARG A 154 -14.01 -18.54 -2.00
CA ARG A 154 -13.64 -19.69 -2.84
C ARG A 154 -12.59 -20.56 -2.17
N GLN A 155 -11.49 -19.93 -1.74
CA GLN A 155 -10.38 -20.60 -1.07
C GLN A 155 -10.86 -21.33 0.20
N THR A 156 -11.81 -20.75 0.93
CA THR A 156 -12.38 -21.39 2.12
C THR A 156 -13.15 -22.66 1.77
N ILE A 157 -14.00 -22.64 0.73
CA ILE A 157 -14.77 -23.82 0.28
C ILE A 157 -13.81 -24.91 -0.22
N GLU A 158 -12.86 -24.55 -1.09
CA GLU A 158 -11.86 -25.49 -1.63
C GLU A 158 -11.00 -26.11 -0.52
N SER A 159 -10.63 -25.32 0.50
CA SER A 159 -9.89 -25.82 1.65
C SER A 159 -10.71 -26.80 2.48
N LEU A 160 -12.00 -26.55 2.70
CA LEU A 160 -12.86 -27.46 3.45
C LEU A 160 -13.13 -28.76 2.68
N GLU A 161 -13.28 -28.68 1.35
CA GLU A 161 -13.43 -29.84 0.49
C GLU A 161 -12.16 -30.70 0.48
N LYS A 162 -10.98 -30.08 0.35
CA LYS A 162 -9.69 -30.77 0.38
C LYS A 162 -9.44 -31.54 1.69
N ASN A 163 -10.05 -31.10 2.79
CA ASN A 163 -9.94 -31.74 4.10
C ASN A 163 -11.14 -32.66 4.41
N ASP A 164 -11.93 -33.03 3.39
CA ASP A 164 -13.10 -33.90 3.49
C ASP A 164 -14.15 -33.41 4.51
N ALA A 165 -14.12 -32.13 4.88
CA ALA A 165 -15.04 -31.54 5.85
C ALA A 165 -16.40 -31.20 5.20
N ILE A 166 -16.39 -30.93 3.89
CA ILE A 166 -17.58 -30.75 3.05
C ILE A 166 -17.37 -31.48 1.73
N SER A 167 -18.45 -31.69 0.98
CA SER A 167 -18.40 -32.12 -0.42
C SER A 167 -19.08 -31.06 -1.28
N ALA A 168 -18.34 -30.50 -2.24
CA ALA A 168 -18.83 -29.52 -3.19
C ALA A 168 -18.64 -30.06 -4.62
N GLY A 169 -19.47 -29.61 -5.57
CA GLY A 169 -19.21 -29.81 -7.00
C GLY A 169 -18.52 -28.58 -7.58
N GLU A 170 -18.60 -28.40 -8.91
CA GLU A 170 -18.29 -27.09 -9.49
C GLU A 170 -19.21 -26.02 -8.91
N PHE A 171 -18.65 -24.91 -8.42
CA PHE A 171 -19.42 -23.84 -7.81
C PHE A 171 -18.97 -22.45 -8.28
N ASN A 172 -19.91 -21.52 -8.22
CA ASN A 172 -19.67 -20.10 -8.49
C ASN A 172 -20.06 -19.29 -7.26
N ILE A 173 -19.30 -18.23 -6.99
CA ILE A 173 -19.59 -17.29 -5.89
C ILE A 173 -20.13 -16.01 -6.50
N ILE A 174 -21.36 -15.69 -6.11
CA ILE A 174 -22.05 -14.46 -6.49
C ILE A 174 -22.09 -13.57 -5.25
N ASN A 175 -21.62 -12.33 -5.38
CA ASN A 175 -21.61 -11.33 -4.32
C ASN A 175 -22.34 -10.08 -4.82
N GLU A 176 -23.52 -9.83 -4.26
CA GLU A 176 -24.38 -8.70 -4.60
C GLU A 176 -24.49 -7.75 -3.41
N LEU A 177 -24.19 -6.47 -3.66
CA LEU A 177 -24.31 -5.39 -2.68
C LEU A 177 -25.39 -4.44 -3.17
N GLN A 178 -26.49 -4.39 -2.44
CA GLN A 178 -27.67 -3.61 -2.79
C GLN A 178 -27.87 -2.44 -1.82
N VAL A 179 -28.24 -1.29 -2.36
CA VAL A 179 -28.67 -0.10 -1.62
C VAL A 179 -30.17 0.04 -1.78
N LEU A 180 -30.91 -0.13 -0.67
CA LEU A 180 -32.34 0.15 -0.61
C LEU A 180 -32.54 1.62 -0.20
N CYS A 181 -33.17 2.40 -1.07
CA CYS A 181 -33.65 3.72 -0.69
C CYS A 181 -34.97 3.60 0.06
N GLU A 182 -35.02 4.03 1.31
CA GLU A 182 -36.24 3.97 2.12
C GLU A 182 -37.29 5.01 1.69
N ASP A 183 -36.87 6.11 1.04
CA ASP A 183 -37.79 7.18 0.61
C ASP A 183 -38.63 6.77 -0.61
N CYS A 184 -37.99 6.17 -1.63
CA CYS A 184 -38.69 5.73 -2.85
C CYS A 184 -38.80 4.21 -3.02
N GLY A 185 -38.33 3.42 -2.05
CA GLY A 185 -38.47 1.96 -1.99
C GLY A 185 -37.69 1.18 -3.06
N ARG A 186 -36.82 1.85 -3.82
CA ARG A 186 -36.04 1.25 -4.92
C ARG A 186 -34.73 0.66 -4.40
N SER A 187 -34.35 -0.50 -4.94
CA SER A 187 -33.05 -1.14 -4.70
C SER A 187 -32.13 -0.95 -5.89
N TYR A 188 -30.86 -0.67 -5.62
CA TYR A 188 -29.83 -0.45 -6.64
C TYR A 188 -28.59 -1.29 -6.30
N ASP A 189 -27.90 -1.84 -7.30
CA ASP A 189 -26.52 -2.28 -7.07
C ASP A 189 -25.70 -1.06 -6.66
N ILE A 190 -24.83 -1.24 -5.66
CA ILE A 190 -24.02 -0.14 -5.10
C ILE A 190 -23.19 0.62 -6.14
N VAL A 191 -22.69 -0.04 -7.19
CA VAL A 191 -21.93 0.64 -8.25
C VAL A 191 -22.86 1.53 -9.06
N ALA A 192 -24.00 0.98 -9.52
CA ALA A 192 -25.00 1.75 -10.26
C ALA A 192 -25.52 2.95 -9.45
N PHE A 193 -25.78 2.74 -8.15
CA PHE A 193 -26.18 3.80 -7.21
C PHE A 193 -25.17 4.96 -7.17
N LEU A 194 -23.87 4.65 -7.11
CA LEU A 194 -22.82 5.67 -7.12
C LEU A 194 -22.66 6.31 -8.51
N GLU A 195 -22.74 5.54 -9.59
CA GLU A 195 -22.59 6.08 -10.96
C GLU A 195 -23.68 7.11 -11.29
N GLN A 196 -24.92 6.87 -10.88
CA GLN A 196 -26.07 7.76 -11.13
C GLN A 196 -26.25 8.88 -10.08
N ASP A 197 -25.26 9.09 -9.20
CA ASP A 197 -25.28 10.13 -8.16
C ASP A 197 -26.37 9.97 -7.09
N GLY A 198 -26.78 8.73 -6.82
CA GLY A 198 -27.65 8.37 -5.70
C GLY A 198 -29.04 7.91 -6.12
N CYS A 199 -30.06 8.34 -5.37
CA CYS A 199 -31.44 7.96 -5.65
C CYS A 199 -32.14 8.95 -6.59
N ASP A 200 -32.88 8.45 -7.57
CA ASP A 200 -33.74 9.28 -8.44
C ASP A 200 -35.04 9.76 -7.78
N CYS A 201 -35.13 9.75 -6.44
CA CYS A 201 -36.39 10.04 -5.77
C CYS A 201 -36.87 11.51 -5.98
N GLN A 202 -35.97 12.42 -6.39
CA GLN A 202 -36.30 13.83 -6.68
C GLN A 202 -36.65 14.08 -8.15
N SER A 203 -36.55 13.07 -9.01
CA SER A 203 -36.84 13.16 -10.45
C SER A 203 -38.26 12.68 -10.80
N ALA A 204 -39.12 12.50 -9.80
CA ALA A 204 -40.50 11.99 -9.93
C ALA A 204 -41.55 13.04 -9.55
#